data_AF-A0A7V1LTH9-F1
#
_entry.id   AF-A0A7V1LTH9-F1
#
_cell.length_a   1.000
_cell.length_b   1.000
_cell.length_c   1.000
_cell.angle_alpha   90.00
_cell.angle_beta   90.00
_cell.angle_gamma   90.00
#
_symmetry.space_group_name_H-M   'P 1'
#
loop_
_entity.id
_entity.type
_entity.pdbx_description
1 polymer ?
#
loop_
_entity_poly.entity_id
_entity_poly.type
_entity_poly.pdbx_seq_one_letter_code
_entity_poly.pdbx_strand_id
1 'polypeptide(L)'
;MNENEDSDIEDDVDHDSHLRAYEEYSKTVKGWFIAYGVGAPVLFLTQDNISKAIIKSGEGKCIVSLFLVGVVLQVFIALVNKWNNWHIHFAYNNEKKLEEQTKLVQFCCLLSQQSWIDICIDVLTFVLFIWASTKVFLIFAI
;
A
#
# COMPACT_ATOMS: atom_id res chain seq x y z
N MET A 1 30.47 -10.97 -33.51
CA MET A 1 29.18 -10.26 -33.41
C MET A 1 28.32 -11.18 -32.57
N ASN A 2 28.14 -10.80 -31.32
CA ASN A 2 27.90 -11.69 -30.18
C ASN A 2 26.38 -11.71 -29.94
N GLU A 3 25.66 -12.64 -30.58
CA GLU A 3 24.19 -12.76 -30.46
C GLU A 3 23.71 -12.98 -29.01
N ASN A 4 24.60 -13.36 -28.09
CA ASN A 4 24.28 -13.55 -26.67
C ASN A 4 24.30 -12.24 -25.84
N GLU A 5 25.01 -11.18 -26.27
CA GLU A 5 25.01 -9.92 -25.52
C GLU A 5 23.74 -9.09 -25.78
N ASP A 6 23.16 -9.16 -26.97
CA ASP A 6 21.92 -8.43 -27.29
C ASP A 6 20.68 -9.05 -26.63
N SER A 7 20.63 -10.39 -26.45
CA SER A 7 19.53 -11.05 -25.72
C SER A 7 19.54 -10.75 -24.23
N ASP A 8 20.73 -10.70 -23.62
CA ASP A 8 20.88 -10.38 -22.19
C ASP A 8 20.52 -8.90 -21.92
N ILE A 9 20.75 -7.99 -22.88
CA ILE A 9 20.38 -6.57 -22.76
C ILE A 9 18.87 -6.37 -22.98
N GLU A 10 18.22 -7.09 -23.91
CA GLU A 10 16.77 -7.00 -24.10
C GLU A 10 15.99 -7.52 -22.89
N ASP A 11 16.42 -8.65 -22.29
CA ASP A 11 15.75 -9.24 -21.11
C ASP A 11 15.89 -8.35 -19.86
N ASP A 12 17.06 -7.71 -19.65
CA ASP A 12 17.31 -6.83 -18.49
C ASP A 12 16.52 -5.51 -18.60
N VAL A 13 16.39 -4.96 -19.83
CA VAL A 13 15.61 -3.74 -20.09
C VAL A 13 14.10 -3.96 -19.91
N ASP A 14 13.57 -5.11 -20.36
CA ASP A 14 12.15 -5.43 -20.19
C ASP A 14 11.81 -5.63 -18.70
N HIS A 15 12.65 -6.37 -17.96
CA HIS A 15 12.43 -6.65 -16.54
C HIS A 15 12.43 -5.38 -15.67
N ASP A 16 13.39 -4.47 -15.88
CA ASP A 16 13.43 -3.18 -15.16
C ASP A 16 12.24 -2.27 -15.50
N SER A 17 11.72 -2.36 -16.72
CA SER A 17 10.55 -1.60 -17.14
C SER A 17 9.27 -2.06 -16.43
N HIS A 18 9.06 -3.38 -16.31
CA HIS A 18 7.90 -3.96 -15.60
C HIS A 18 7.95 -3.66 -14.11
N LEU A 19 9.13 -3.71 -13.49
CA LEU A 19 9.31 -3.37 -12.07
C LEU A 19 8.99 -1.89 -11.80
N ARG A 20 9.44 -0.99 -12.67
CA ARG A 20 9.10 0.44 -12.57
C ARG A 20 7.61 0.71 -12.72
N ALA A 21 6.98 0.09 -13.70
CA ALA A 21 5.53 0.19 -13.90
C ALA A 21 4.78 -0.28 -12.64
N TYR A 22 5.17 -1.43 -12.08
CA TYR A 22 4.60 -1.94 -10.83
C TYR A 22 4.78 -0.97 -9.66
N GLU A 23 5.97 -0.40 -9.49
CA GLU A 23 6.25 0.57 -8.42
C GLU A 23 5.35 1.81 -8.53
N GLU A 24 5.18 2.34 -9.74
CA GLU A 24 4.31 3.48 -10.01
C GLU A 24 2.83 3.16 -9.75
N TYR A 25 2.36 1.99 -10.17
CA TYR A 25 0.99 1.54 -9.88
C TYR A 25 0.76 1.37 -8.38
N SER A 26 1.68 0.71 -7.67
CA SER A 26 1.57 0.52 -6.22
C SER A 26 1.51 1.86 -5.48
N LYS A 27 2.38 2.82 -5.82
CA LYS A 27 2.33 4.18 -5.24
C LYS A 27 1.00 4.87 -5.51
N THR A 28 0.50 4.77 -6.74
CA THR A 28 -0.78 5.37 -7.14
C THR A 28 -1.94 4.77 -6.34
N VAL A 29 -2.06 3.44 -6.28
CA VAL A 29 -3.13 2.75 -5.56
C VAL A 29 -3.13 3.10 -4.07
N LYS A 30 -1.96 3.06 -3.42
CA LYS A 30 -1.83 3.44 -2.00
C LYS A 30 -2.24 4.89 -1.78
N GLY A 31 -1.85 5.79 -2.68
CA GLY A 31 -2.27 7.20 -2.66
C GLY A 31 -3.80 7.35 -2.74
N TRP A 32 -4.45 6.59 -3.62
CA TRP A 32 -5.91 6.58 -3.77
C TRP A 32 -6.61 6.06 -2.51
N PHE A 33 -6.09 5.00 -1.90
CA PHE A 33 -6.63 4.46 -0.64
C PHE A 33 -6.50 5.45 0.52
N ILE A 34 -5.36 6.13 0.66
CA ILE A 34 -5.20 7.15 1.71
C ILE A 34 -6.16 8.32 1.45
N ALA A 35 -6.22 8.82 0.21
CA ALA A 35 -7.10 9.92 -0.16
C ALA A 35 -8.58 9.58 0.09
N TYR A 36 -9.02 8.39 -0.33
CA TYR A 36 -10.39 7.92 -0.10
C TYR A 36 -10.66 7.70 1.39
N GLY A 37 -9.75 7.02 2.09
CA GLY A 37 -9.93 6.66 3.49
C GLY A 37 -9.99 7.86 4.44
N VAL A 38 -9.34 8.97 4.11
CA VAL A 38 -9.46 10.23 4.84
C VAL A 38 -10.62 11.08 4.32
N GLY A 39 -10.80 11.15 3.00
CA GLY A 39 -11.78 12.02 2.36
C GLY A 39 -13.23 11.58 2.60
N ALA A 40 -13.53 10.28 2.56
CA ALA A 40 -14.88 9.78 2.73
C ALA A 40 -15.47 10.09 4.13
N PRO A 41 -14.78 9.82 5.26
CA PRO A 41 -15.24 10.23 6.58
C PRO A 41 -15.47 11.73 6.71
N VAL A 42 -14.56 12.56 6.16
CA VAL A 42 -14.70 14.02 6.18
C VAL A 42 -15.96 14.45 5.44
N LEU A 43 -16.19 13.90 4.24
CA LEU A 43 -17.41 14.17 3.47
C LEU A 43 -18.68 13.78 4.24
N PHE A 44 -18.71 12.60 4.87
CA PHE A 44 -19.86 12.17 5.66
C PHE A 44 -20.15 13.07 6.85
N LEU A 45 -19.13 13.64 7.47
CA LEU A 45 -19.27 14.58 8.60
C LEU A 45 -19.70 15.98 8.16
N THR A 46 -19.30 16.42 6.96
CA THR A 46 -19.68 17.74 6.42
C THR A 46 -21.12 17.82 5.91
N GLN A 47 -21.75 16.67 5.64
CA GLN A 47 -23.12 16.60 5.13
C GLN A 47 -24.09 16.37 6.29
N ASP A 48 -24.84 17.41 6.68
CA ASP A 48 -25.76 17.37 7.83
C ASP A 48 -26.76 16.19 7.77
N ASN A 49 -27.27 15.89 6.57
CA ASN A 49 -28.23 14.80 6.37
C ASN A 49 -27.60 13.43 6.65
N ILE A 50 -26.40 13.20 6.14
CA ILE A 50 -25.67 11.94 6.31
C ILE A 50 -25.17 11.80 7.74
N SER A 51 -24.57 12.86 8.29
CA SER A 51 -24.07 12.91 9.66
C SER A 51 -25.18 12.61 10.68
N LYS A 52 -26.35 13.25 10.54
CA LYS A 52 -27.51 12.98 11.42
C LYS A 52 -28.01 11.54 11.30
N ALA A 53 -28.06 10.98 10.09
CA ALA A 53 -28.47 9.59 9.87
C ALA A 53 -27.49 8.59 10.53
N ILE A 54 -26.18 8.83 10.38
CA ILE A 54 -25.12 8.01 10.99
C ILE A 54 -25.13 8.11 12.52
N ILE A 55 -25.37 9.31 13.07
CA ILE A 55 -25.47 9.49 14.53
C ILE A 55 -26.71 8.76 15.06
N LYS A 56 -27.84 8.83 14.34
CA LYS A 56 -29.09 8.14 14.70
C LYS A 56 -28.95 6.62 14.65
N SER A 57 -28.17 6.08 13.71
CA SER A 57 -27.94 4.62 13.60
C SER A 57 -27.02 4.07 14.69
N GLY A 58 -26.22 4.93 15.35
CA GLY A 58 -25.24 4.51 16.36
C GLY A 58 -23.98 3.84 15.79
N GLU A 59 -23.90 3.63 14.46
CA GLU A 59 -22.78 2.94 13.82
C GLU A 59 -21.61 3.87 13.46
N GLY A 60 -21.73 5.18 13.68
CA GLY A 60 -20.73 6.16 13.25
C GLY A 60 -19.30 5.89 13.75
N LYS A 61 -19.14 5.45 15.00
CA LYS A 61 -17.82 5.06 15.53
C LYS A 61 -17.21 3.89 14.77
N CYS A 62 -18.01 2.88 14.44
CA CYS A 62 -17.56 1.71 13.70
C CYS A 62 -17.11 2.11 12.28
N ILE A 63 -17.93 2.89 11.56
CA ILE A 63 -17.63 3.36 10.20
C ILE A 63 -16.32 4.15 10.17
N VAL A 64 -16.18 5.15 11.05
CA VAL A 64 -14.95 5.95 11.14
C VAL A 64 -13.74 5.08 11.49
N SER A 65 -13.90 4.11 12.39
CA SER A 65 -12.81 3.21 12.78
C SER A 65 -12.36 2.32 11.62
N LEU A 66 -13.29 1.80 10.81
CA LEU A 66 -12.96 0.99 9.63
C LEU A 66 -12.11 1.78 8.62
N PHE A 67 -12.48 3.03 8.35
CA PHE A 67 -11.70 3.92 7.48
C PHE A 67 -10.32 4.23 8.06
N LEU A 68 -10.26 4.62 9.34
CA LEU A 68 -9.00 4.96 9.99
C LEU A 68 -8.03 3.77 10.07
N VAL A 69 -8.53 2.58 10.40
CA VAL A 69 -7.70 1.36 10.42
C VAL A 69 -7.15 1.07 9.03
N GLY A 70 -7.97 1.17 7.98
CA GLY A 70 -7.50 1.00 6.60
C GLY A 70 -6.40 1.98 6.21
N VAL A 71 -6.52 3.26 6.58
CA VAL A 71 -5.49 4.28 6.32
C VAL A 71 -4.22 4.03 7.13
N VAL A 72 -4.34 3.68 8.41
CA VAL A 72 -3.18 3.40 9.28
C VAL A 72 -2.40 2.21 8.74
N LEU A 73 -3.06 1.14 8.27
CA LEU A 73 -2.40 -0.01 7.65
C LEU A 73 -1.60 0.41 6.40
N GLN A 74 -2.19 1.25 5.54
CA GLN A 74 -1.55 1.76 4.33
C GLN A 74 -0.31 2.63 4.63
N VAL A 75 -0.41 3.51 5.62
CA VAL A 75 0.73 4.33 6.05
C VAL A 75 1.81 3.47 6.69
N PHE A 76 1.43 2.51 7.53
CA PHE A 76 2.36 1.62 8.20
C PHE A 76 3.18 0.79 7.20
N ILE A 77 2.52 0.18 6.21
CA ILE A 77 3.23 -0.62 5.20
C ILE A 77 4.16 0.25 4.33
N ALA A 78 3.73 1.47 3.97
CA ALA A 78 4.57 2.41 3.24
C ALA A 78 5.82 2.82 4.04
N LEU A 79 5.70 2.98 5.36
CA LEU A 79 6.84 3.27 6.24
C LEU A 79 7.80 2.08 6.34
N VAL A 80 7.28 0.86 6.47
CA VAL A 80 8.11 -0.36 6.48
C VAL A 80 8.90 -0.48 5.18
N ASN A 81 8.26 -0.28 4.02
CA ASN A 81 8.95 -0.34 2.73
C ASN A 81 10.00 0.77 2.58
N LYS A 82 9.68 1.99 3.04
CA LYS A 82 10.65 3.10 3.02
C LYS A 82 11.85 2.81 3.91
N TRP A 83 11.62 2.24 5.10
CA TRP A 83 12.67 1.85 6.03
C TRP A 83 13.57 0.76 5.42
N ASN A 84 12.96 -0.22 4.77
CA ASN A 84 13.66 -1.31 4.10
C ASN A 84 14.60 -0.80 3.00
N ASN A 85 14.04 0.03 2.10
CA ASN A 85 14.80 0.62 1.00
C ASN A 85 15.91 1.54 1.50
N TRP A 86 15.69 2.28 2.58
CA TRP A 86 16.73 3.13 3.19
C TRP A 86 17.92 2.31 3.68
N HIS A 87 17.67 1.19 4.37
CA HIS A 87 18.73 0.34 4.88
C HIS A 87 19.51 -0.38 3.79
N ILE A 88 18.83 -0.86 2.75
CA ILE A 88 19.50 -1.41 1.58
C ILE A 88 20.34 -0.31 0.94
N HIS A 89 19.79 0.87 0.65
CA HIS A 89 20.54 1.95 0.02
C HIS A 89 21.79 2.38 0.80
N PHE A 90 21.72 2.44 2.14
CA PHE A 90 22.84 2.91 2.96
C PHE A 90 23.90 1.83 3.24
N ALA A 91 23.51 0.56 3.39
CA ALA A 91 24.40 -0.51 3.83
C ALA A 91 24.76 -1.53 2.74
N TYR A 92 24.14 -1.42 1.55
CA TYR A 92 24.46 -2.29 0.42
C TYR A 92 25.78 -1.87 -0.22
N ASN A 93 26.66 -2.84 -0.41
CA ASN A 93 27.94 -2.64 -1.08
C ASN A 93 28.01 -3.53 -2.32
N ASN A 94 28.06 -2.90 -3.50
CA ASN A 94 28.06 -3.57 -4.80
C ASN A 94 29.28 -4.50 -5.00
N GLU A 95 30.35 -4.33 -4.23
CA GLU A 95 31.55 -5.15 -4.33
C GLU A 95 31.46 -6.46 -3.53
N LYS A 96 30.44 -6.63 -2.68
CA LYS A 96 30.28 -7.80 -1.80
C LYS A 96 29.07 -8.65 -2.19
N LYS A 97 29.24 -9.98 -2.15
CA LYS A 97 28.12 -10.92 -2.30
C LYS A 97 27.12 -10.75 -1.15
N LEU A 98 25.84 -11.04 -1.40
CA LEU A 98 24.74 -10.88 -0.42
C LEU A 98 25.03 -11.60 0.91
N GLU A 99 25.69 -12.77 0.86
CA GLU A 99 26.09 -13.56 2.03
C GLU A 99 27.15 -12.88 2.92
N GLU A 100 27.94 -11.97 2.35
CA GLU A 100 29.00 -11.21 3.03
C GLU A 100 28.52 -9.84 3.51
N GLN A 101 27.28 -9.48 3.19
CA GLN A 101 26.66 -8.24 3.67
C GLN A 101 26.15 -8.39 5.11
N THR A 102 25.92 -7.25 5.76
CA THR A 102 25.40 -7.20 7.13
C THR A 102 24.08 -7.97 7.22
N LYS A 103 23.88 -8.75 8.30
CA LYS A 103 22.63 -9.52 8.55
C LYS A 103 21.35 -8.68 8.41
N LEU A 104 21.43 -7.37 8.70
CA LEU A 104 20.35 -6.41 8.51
C LEU A 104 19.97 -6.28 7.02
N VAL A 105 20.95 -6.18 6.11
CA VAL A 105 20.70 -6.09 4.67
C VAL A 105 20.14 -7.40 4.12
N GLN A 106 20.61 -8.55 4.61
CA GLN A 106 20.04 -9.85 4.27
C GLN A 106 18.57 -9.95 4.72
N PHE A 107 18.27 -9.54 5.96
CA PHE A 107 16.90 -9.48 6.45
C PHE A 107 16.03 -8.53 5.62
N CYS A 108 16.56 -7.35 5.26
CA CYS A 108 15.87 -6.40 4.41
C CYS A 108 15.60 -6.94 3.00
N CYS A 109 16.54 -7.70 2.43
CA CYS A 109 16.38 -8.35 1.14
C CYS A 109 15.31 -9.45 1.20
N LEU A 110 15.32 -10.28 2.25
CA LEU A 110 14.26 -11.27 2.50
C LEU A 110 12.89 -10.62 2.70
N LEU A 111 12.81 -9.53 3.45
CA LEU A 111 11.57 -8.78 3.66
C LEU A 111 11.08 -8.17 2.35
N SER A 112 11.98 -7.67 1.49
CA SER A 112 11.66 -7.15 0.16
C SER A 112 11.11 -8.23 -0.77
N GLN A 113 11.55 -9.48 -0.61
CA GLN A 113 11.02 -10.62 -1.35
C GLN A 113 9.59 -10.97 -0.93
N GLN A 114 9.15 -10.50 0.24
CA GLN A 114 7.85 -10.79 0.81
C GLN A 114 6.76 -9.77 0.41
N SER A 115 6.75 -9.39 -0.88
CA SER A 115 5.82 -8.42 -1.48
C SER A 115 4.34 -8.84 -1.41
N TRP A 116 4.05 -10.11 -1.16
CA TRP A 116 2.68 -10.60 -0.97
C TRP A 116 1.98 -9.95 0.24
N ILE A 117 2.73 -9.53 1.26
CA ILE A 117 2.17 -8.85 2.44
C ILE A 117 1.53 -7.52 2.02
N ASP A 118 2.20 -6.75 1.18
CA ASP A 118 1.67 -5.49 0.65
C ASP A 118 0.34 -5.71 -0.08
N ILE A 119 0.30 -6.71 -0.96
CA ILE A 119 -0.91 -7.07 -1.71
C ILE A 119 -2.04 -7.46 -0.76
N CYS A 120 -1.75 -8.27 0.27
CA CYS A 120 -2.75 -8.66 1.27
C CYS A 120 -3.28 -7.46 2.06
N ILE A 121 -2.42 -6.51 2.43
CA ILE A 121 -2.83 -5.29 3.13
C ILE A 121 -3.67 -4.41 2.20
N ASP A 122 -3.31 -4.28 0.93
CA ASP A 122 -4.07 -3.52 -0.06
C ASP A 122 -5.48 -4.11 -0.27
N VAL A 123 -5.58 -5.44 -0.43
CA VAL A 123 -6.86 -6.15 -0.53
C VAL A 123 -7.68 -6.00 0.75
N LEU A 124 -7.06 -6.12 1.93
CA LEU A 124 -7.74 -5.95 3.20
C LEU A 124 -8.28 -4.52 3.36
N THR A 125 -7.48 -3.50 3.06
CA THR A 125 -7.90 -2.10 3.08
C THR A 125 -9.07 -1.86 2.12
N PHE A 126 -9.02 -2.42 0.92
CA PHE A 126 -10.10 -2.33 -0.06
C PHE A 126 -11.41 -2.91 0.46
N VAL A 127 -11.38 -4.10 1.06
CA VAL A 127 -12.54 -4.75 1.67
C VAL A 127 -13.10 -3.92 2.83
N LEU A 128 -12.23 -3.38 3.71
CA LEU A 128 -12.64 -2.52 4.82
C LEU A 128 -13.38 -1.27 4.34
N PHE A 129 -12.87 -0.64 3.28
CA PHE A 129 -13.47 0.55 2.69
C PHE A 129 -14.82 0.26 2.03
N ILE A 130 -14.94 -0.83 1.25
CA ILE A 130 -16.22 -1.26 0.68
C ILE A 130 -17.24 -1.52 1.77
N TRP A 131 -16.83 -2.21 2.85
CA TRP A 131 -17.73 -2.50 3.95
C TRP A 131 -18.20 -1.21 4.64
N ALA A 132 -17.27 -0.32 5.00
CA ALA A 132 -17.61 0.95 5.63
C ALA A 132 -18.56 1.80 4.76
N SER A 133 -18.31 1.87 3.45
CA SER A 133 -19.17 2.59 2.52
C SER A 133 -20.54 1.94 2.38
N THR A 134 -20.63 0.61 2.33
CA THR A 134 -21.91 -0.11 2.27
C THR A 134 -22.76 0.18 3.51
N LYS A 135 -22.14 0.26 4.70
CA LYS A 135 -22.84 0.66 5.93
C LYS A 135 -23.44 2.05 5.83
N VAL A 136 -22.67 3.02 5.32
CA VAL A 136 -23.18 4.39 5.11
C VAL A 136 -24.36 4.40 4.12
N PHE A 137 -24.25 3.67 3.01
CA PHE A 137 -25.35 3.57 2.03
C PHE A 137 -26.61 2.94 2.63
N LEU A 138 -26.48 1.87 3.41
CA LEU A 138 -27.62 1.22 4.07
C LEU A 138 -28.30 2.16 5.08
N ILE A 139 -27.51 2.93 5.85
CA ILE A 139 -28.06 3.90 6.80
C ILE A 139 -28.82 5.03 6.09
N PHE A 140 -28.37 5.43 4.90
CA PHE A 140 -29.03 6.49 4.13
C PHE A 140 -30.27 6.01 3.37
N ALA A 141 -30.29 4.74 2.95
CA ALA A 141 -31.41 4.16 2.21
C ALA A 141 -32.63 3.79 3.07
N ILE A 142 -32.47 3.76 4.40
CA ILE A 142 -33.50 3.45 5.40
C ILE A 142 -34.05 4.75 6.01
#